data_AF-A0A348VA95-F1
#
_entry.id   AF-A0A348VA95-F1
#
_cell.length_a   1.000
_cell.length_b   1.000
_cell.length_c   1.000
_cell.angle_alpha   90.00
_cell.angle_beta   90.00
_cell.angle_gamma   90.00
#
_symmetry.space_group_name_H-M   'P 1'
#
loop_
_entity.id
_entity.type
_entity.pdbx_description
1 polymer ?
#
loop_
_entity_poly.entity_id
_entity_poly.type
_entity_poly.pdbx_seq_one_letter_code
_entity_poly.pdbx_strand_id
1 'polypeptide(L)' 'FPEPQAQNTNFIESVRNRQKFALNEINGHRSCTIVNMGAVALQLNRTLEFDPVKEMFVNDEEANRLLDQPTRAPWSI' A
#
# COMPACT_ATOMS: atom_id res chain seq x y z
N PHE A 1 0.34 19.24 -17.22
CA PHE A 1 0.18 17.77 -17.17
C PHE A 1 -1.19 17.44 -17.71
N PRO A 2 -1.37 16.48 -18.65
CA PRO A 2 -2.71 16.03 -19.00
C PRO A 2 -3.29 15.18 -17.86
N GLU A 3 -4.60 15.22 -17.71
CA GLU A 3 -5.33 14.31 -16.82
C GLU A 3 -5.03 12.84 -17.18
N PRO A 4 -4.96 11.95 -16.19
CA PRO A 4 -4.77 10.53 -16.45
C PRO A 4 -5.95 9.96 -17.27
N GLN A 5 -5.67 8.91 -18.03
CA GLN A 5 -6.72 8.22 -18.79
C GLN A 5 -7.82 7.72 -17.85
N ALA A 6 -9.08 7.91 -18.25
CA ALA A 6 -10.23 7.41 -17.51
C ALA A 6 -10.12 5.89 -17.31
N GLN A 7 -10.40 5.43 -16.08
CA GLN A 7 -10.37 4.03 -15.70
C GLN A 7 -11.78 3.48 -15.53
N ASN A 8 -11.99 2.18 -15.78
CA ASN A 8 -13.29 1.56 -15.59
C ASN A 8 -13.58 1.37 -14.08
N THR A 9 -14.61 2.06 -13.59
CA THR A 9 -15.08 2.01 -12.20
C THR A 9 -16.32 1.12 -12.00
N ASN A 10 -16.75 0.39 -13.04
CA ASN A 10 -17.78 -0.63 -12.94
C ASN A 10 -17.16 -2.02 -12.71
N PHE A 11 -17.33 -2.54 -11.50
CA PHE A 11 -16.78 -3.85 -11.12
C PHE A 11 -17.42 -5.01 -11.90
N ILE A 12 -18.75 -5.01 -12.06
CA ILE A 12 -19.47 -6.10 -12.74
C ILE A 12 -19.06 -6.20 -14.21
N GLU A 13 -18.91 -5.06 -14.87
CA GLU A 13 -18.41 -5.00 -16.24
C GLU A 13 -16.97 -5.52 -16.34
N SER A 14 -16.10 -5.05 -15.44
CA SER A 14 -14.70 -5.47 -15.39
C SER A 14 -14.57 -6.99 -15.23
N VAL A 15 -15.38 -7.60 -14.35
CA VAL A 15 -15.42 -9.05 -14.14
C VAL A 15 -15.90 -9.80 -15.39
N ARG A 16 -17.00 -9.35 -16.01
CA ARG A 16 -17.58 -10.00 -17.20
C ARG A 16 -16.64 -9.96 -18.39
N ASN A 17 -16.01 -8.81 -18.62
CA ASN A 17 -15.18 -8.56 -19.80
C ASN A 17 -13.69 -8.83 -19.57
N ARG A 18 -13.31 -9.29 -18.37
CA ARG A 18 -11.90 -9.51 -17.96
C ARG A 18 -11.03 -8.26 -18.16
N GLN A 19 -11.57 -7.11 -17.79
CA GLN A 19 -10.88 -5.82 -17.85
C GLN A 19 -10.34 -5.43 -16.46
N LYS A 20 -9.30 -4.59 -16.45
CA LYS A 20 -8.70 -4.08 -15.21
C LYS A 20 -9.61 -3.03 -14.58
N PHE A 21 -10.05 -3.30 -13.35
CA PHE A 21 -10.82 -2.35 -12.55
C PHE A 21 -9.93 -1.18 -12.07
N ALA A 22 -10.51 0.02 -11.92
CA ALA A 22 -9.79 1.20 -11.44
C ALA A 22 -9.09 0.96 -10.09
N LEU A 23 -9.78 0.32 -9.13
CA LEU A 23 -9.23 -0.03 -7.81
C LEU A 23 -8.79 -1.51 -7.76
N ASN A 24 -7.95 -1.91 -8.72
CA ASN A 24 -7.35 -3.25 -8.77
C ASN A 24 -6.37 -3.51 -7.63
N GLU A 25 -5.90 -4.75 -7.51
CA GLU A 25 -5.03 -5.26 -6.45
C GLU A 25 -3.73 -4.48 -6.31
N ILE A 26 -3.09 -4.10 -7.41
CA ILE A 26 -1.82 -3.34 -7.36
C ILE A 26 -2.07 -1.92 -6.84
N ASN A 27 -3.15 -1.27 -7.31
CA ASN A 27 -3.50 0.06 -6.84
C ASN A 27 -3.88 0.02 -5.36
N GLY A 28 -4.70 -0.95 -4.95
CA GLY A 28 -5.08 -1.15 -3.56
C GLY A 28 -3.87 -1.37 -2.65
N HIS A 29 -2.96 -2.28 -3.03
CA HIS A 29 -1.71 -2.54 -2.31
C HIS A 29 -0.91 -1.26 -2.13
N ARG A 30 -0.61 -0.54 -3.22
CA ARG A 30 0.18 0.70 -3.18
C ARG A 30 -0.48 1.80 -2.36
N SER A 31 -1.80 1.96 -2.47
CA SER A 31 -2.55 2.93 -1.66
C SER A 31 -2.44 2.61 -0.17
N CYS A 32 -2.59 1.34 0.22
CA CYS A 32 -2.42 0.92 1.61
C CYS A 32 -0.98 1.10 2.10
N THR A 33 0.03 0.80 1.28
CA THR A 33 1.44 1.03 1.61
C THR A 33 1.69 2.50 1.96
N ILE A 34 1.16 3.45 1.19
CA ILE A 34 1.31 4.89 1.45
C ILE A 34 0.70 5.28 2.81
N VAL A 35 -0.51 4.81 3.10
CA VAL A 35 -1.18 5.09 4.39
C VAL A 35 -0.37 4.53 5.56
N ASN A 36 0.12 3.29 5.44
CA ASN A 36 0.92 2.66 6.49
C ASN A 36 2.27 3.38 6.69
N MET A 37 2.94 3.79 5.61
CA MET A 37 4.16 4.62 5.73
C MET A 37 3.91 5.92 6.49
N GLY A 38 2.78 6.58 6.23
CA GLY A 38 2.37 7.79 6.97
C GLY A 38 2.15 7.53 8.46
N ALA A 39 1.51 6.41 8.81
CA ALA A 39 1.31 6.01 10.20
C ALA A 39 2.65 5.74 10.91
N VAL A 40 3.60 5.06 10.25
CA VAL A 40 4.93 4.79 10.80
C VAL A 40 5.73 6.08 10.99
N ALA A 41 5.73 6.99 10.01
CA ALA A 41 6.38 8.29 10.11
C ALA A 41 5.80 9.14 11.25
N LEU A 42 4.48 9.11 11.45
CA LEU A 42 3.81 9.79 12.56
C LEU A 42 4.22 9.18 13.91
N GLN A 43 4.22 7.86 14.02
CA GLN A 43 4.58 7.15 15.26
C GLN A 43 6.03 7.39 15.68
N LEU A 44 6.96 7.41 14.72
CA LEU A 44 8.39 7.65 14.98
C LEU A 44 8.74 9.15 14.99
N ASN A 45 7.79 10.02 14.64
CA ASN A 45 7.92 11.47 14.60
C ASN A 45 9.14 11.96 13.78
N ARG A 46 9.35 11.38 12.59
CA ARG A 46 10.46 11.74 11.69
C ARG A 46 10.15 11.39 10.23
N THR A 47 10.85 12.05 9.31
CA THR A 47 10.83 11.69 7.89
C THR A 47 11.51 10.34 7.67
N LEU A 48 10.96 9.53 6.77
CA LEU A 48 11.46 8.20 6.41
C LEU A 48 11.67 8.11 4.91
N GLU A 49 12.75 7.44 4.50
CA GLU A 49 13.05 7.11 3.11
C GLU A 49 12.61 5.68 2.84
N PHE A 50 11.91 5.44 1.72
CA PHE A 50 11.32 4.14 1.39
C PHE A 50 11.74 3.67 -0.01
N ASP A 51 12.16 2.41 -0.11
CA ASP A 51 12.44 1.73 -1.37
C ASP A 51 11.15 1.07 -1.88
N PRO A 52 10.49 1.60 -2.93
CA PRO A 52 9.23 1.07 -3.43
C PRO A 52 9.38 -0.25 -4.21
N VAL A 53 10.61 -0.70 -4.46
CA VAL A 53 10.88 -1.98 -5.11
C VAL A 53 11.06 -3.07 -4.05
N LYS A 54 11.80 -2.78 -2.97
CA LYS A 54 11.98 -3.72 -1.85
C LYS A 54 10.84 -3.67 -0.83
N GLU A 55 10.01 -2.63 -0.89
CA GLU A 55 8.95 -2.33 0.06
C GLU A 55 9.45 -2.19 1.51
N MET A 56 10.59 -1.53 1.67
CA MET A 56 11.28 -1.36 2.96
C MET A 56 11.77 0.07 3.16
N PHE A 57 11.87 0.49 4.41
CA PHE A 57 12.53 1.73 4.78
C PHE A 57 14.05 1.59 4.63
N VAL A 58 14.68 2.55 3.98
CA VAL A 58 16.10 2.52 3.63
C VAL A 58 16.95 2.73 4.89
N ASN A 59 17.80 1.75 5.22
CA ASN A 59 18.70 1.76 6.38
C ASN A 59 18.02 2.03 7.74
N ASP A 60 16.76 1.60 7.90
CA ASP A 60 15.95 1.93 9.08
C ASP A 60 15.31 0.70 9.73
N GLU A 61 16.05 0.04 10.62
CA GLU A 61 15.58 -1.18 11.27
C GLU A 61 14.37 -0.92 12.18
N GLU A 62 14.31 0.23 12.85
CA GLU A 62 13.21 0.59 13.74
C GLU A 62 11.89 0.73 12.98
N ALA A 63 11.89 1.46 11.85
CA ALA A 63 10.72 1.58 10.99
C ALA A 63 10.34 0.25 10.34
N ASN A 64 11.33 -0.55 9.90
CA ASN A 64 11.08 -1.85 9.28
C ASN A 64 10.44 -2.86 10.24
N ARG A 65 10.66 -2.75 11.57
CA ARG A 65 9.92 -3.57 12.57
C ARG A 65 8.42 -3.28 12.62
N LEU A 66 7.95 -2.17 12.06
CA LEU A 66 6.53 -1.81 12.00
C LEU A 66 5.83 -2.29 10.72
N LEU A 67 6.57 -2.84 9.74
CA LEU A 67 6.02 -3.38 8.50
C LEU A 67 5.26 -4.70 8.72
N ASP A 68 5.78 -5.56 9.60
CA ASP A 68 5.18 -6.84 9.97
C ASP A 68 5.02 -6.90 11.49
N GLN A 69 3.92 -6.31 11.96
CA GLN A 69 3.60 -6.27 13.38
C GLN A 69 2.96 -7.58 13.84
N PRO A 70 3.20 -8.00 15.09
CA PRO A 70 2.58 -9.21 15.62
C PRO A 70 1.06 -9.12 15.52
N THR A 71 0.46 -10.20 15.05
CA THR A 71 -1.00 -10.31 14.93
C THR A 71 -1.65 -10.22 16.31
N ARG A 72 -2.84 -9.62 16.36
CA ARG A 72 -3.60 -9.52 17.61
C ARG A 72 -3.99 -10.92 18.09
N ALA A 73 -3.67 -11.26 19.34
CA ALA A 73 -4.10 -12.53 19.94
C ALA A 73 -5.64 -12.70 19.90
N PRO A 74 -6.18 -13.93 19.71
CA PRO A 74 -5.46 -15.21 19.58
C PRO A 74 -5.06 -15.57 18.14
N TRP A 75 -5.13 -14.64 17.20
CA TRP A 75 -4.92 -14.91 15.78
C TRP A 75 -3.43 -14.99 15.44
N SER A 76 -3.06 -15.95 14.58
CA SER A 76 -1.74 -16.09 13.96
C SER A 76 -1.91 -16.49 12.49
N ILE A 77 -0.91 -16.20 11.66
CA ILE A 77 -0.84 -16.62 10.26
C ILE A 77 -0.06 -17.94 10.18
#